data_AF-A0A258EXH2-F1
#
_entry.id   AF-A0A258EXH2-F1
#
_cell.length_a   1.000
_cell.length_b   1.000
_cell.length_c   1.000
_cell.angle_alpha   90.00
_cell.angle_beta   90.00
_cell.angle_gamma   90.00
#
_symmetry.space_group_name_H-M   'P 1'
#
loop_
_entity.id
_entity.type
_entity.pdbx_description
1 polymer ?
#
loop_
_entity_poly.entity_id
_entity_poly.type
_entity_poly.pdbx_seq_one_letter_code
_entity_poly.pdbx_strand_id
1 'polypeptide(L)'
;EVIRTLAPIAFSTHVKDMGVKAYEKGFLLSEVELGKGIVDLKEAVALCQKHNPKVTFSLEMITRDPLEIPCLEDSYWVTFEEEKDRDLAKILRLVKDRSFSGELPSVKNLNPEERLAFEEENVVRCLNYSKSKLL
;
A
#
# COMPACT_ATOMS: atom_id res chain seq x y z
N GLU A 1 -4.85 -0.96 -12.92
CA GLU A 1 -5.65 -1.96 -13.67
C GLU A 1 -6.76 -2.55 -12.80
N VAL A 2 -6.41 -3.30 -11.74
CA VAL A 2 -7.36 -3.97 -10.82
C VAL A 2 -8.54 -3.09 -10.38
N ILE A 3 -8.27 -1.88 -9.89
CA ILE A 3 -9.34 -0.96 -9.43
C ILE A 3 -10.33 -0.65 -10.55
N ARG A 4 -9.87 -0.47 -11.78
CA ARG A 4 -10.74 -0.19 -12.94
C ARG A 4 -11.61 -1.38 -13.30
N THR A 5 -11.07 -2.59 -13.16
CA THR A 5 -11.78 -3.84 -13.43
C THR A 5 -12.85 -4.13 -12.37
N LEU A 6 -12.55 -3.88 -11.09
CA LEU A 6 -13.40 -4.28 -9.97
C LEU A 6 -14.36 -3.19 -9.48
N ALA A 7 -14.08 -1.90 -9.72
CA ALA A 7 -14.95 -0.80 -9.28
C ALA A 7 -16.44 -0.94 -9.69
N PRO A 8 -16.80 -1.44 -10.89
CA PRO A 8 -18.21 -1.62 -11.26
C PRO A 8 -18.99 -2.60 -10.38
N ILE A 9 -18.31 -3.51 -9.69
CA ILE A 9 -18.90 -4.56 -8.85
C ILE A 9 -18.57 -4.38 -7.36
N ALA A 10 -17.91 -3.28 -7.00
CA ALA A 10 -17.51 -3.01 -5.62
C ALA A 10 -18.71 -2.56 -4.78
N PHE A 11 -19.06 -3.35 -3.77
CA PHE A 11 -20.07 -2.98 -2.77
C PHE A 11 -19.48 -2.06 -1.68
N SER A 12 -18.31 -2.43 -1.17
CA SER A 12 -17.49 -1.66 -0.24
C SER A 12 -16.02 -1.96 -0.50
N THR A 13 -15.10 -1.15 0.03
CA THR A 13 -13.67 -1.42 -0.09
C THR A 13 -12.86 -0.80 1.05
N HIS A 14 -11.67 -1.33 1.26
CA HIS A 14 -10.70 -0.80 2.19
C HIS A 14 -9.73 0.14 1.46
N VAL A 15 -9.36 1.24 2.11
CA VAL A 15 -8.45 2.25 1.59
C VAL A 15 -7.17 2.21 2.40
N LYS A 16 -6.06 1.99 1.70
CA LYS A 16 -4.70 2.04 2.22
C LYS A 16 -3.75 2.56 1.16
N ASP A 17 -2.59 3.04 1.59
CA ASP A 17 -1.52 3.43 0.68
C ASP A 17 -0.23 2.70 1.06
N MET A 18 0.63 2.49 0.07
CA MET A 18 1.80 1.64 0.21
C MET A 18 3.05 2.35 -0.29
N GLY A 19 4.08 2.36 0.54
CA GLY A 19 5.44 2.69 0.14
C GLY A 19 6.17 1.43 -0.33
N VAL A 20 7.02 1.58 -1.35
CA VAL A 20 7.90 0.52 -1.85
C VAL A 20 9.34 1.00 -1.88
N LYS A 21 10.29 0.12 -1.61
CA LYS A 21 11.73 0.45 -1.71
C LYS A 21 12.54 -0.79 -2.04
N ALA A 22 13.55 -0.68 -2.91
CA ALA A 22 14.41 -1.82 -3.21
C ALA A 22 15.22 -2.24 -1.97
N TYR A 23 15.49 -3.54 -1.84
CA TYR A 23 16.49 -4.10 -0.93
C TYR A 23 17.19 -5.29 -1.60
N GLU A 24 18.24 -5.82 -0.98
CA GLU A 24 19.14 -6.81 -1.60
C GLU A 24 18.42 -8.02 -2.22
N LYS A 25 17.38 -8.54 -1.57
CA LYS A 25 16.66 -9.75 -1.99
C LYS A 25 15.39 -9.48 -2.79
N GLY A 26 15.07 -8.22 -3.06
CA GLY A 26 13.84 -7.83 -3.76
C GLY A 26 13.38 -6.42 -3.42
N PHE A 27 12.18 -6.27 -2.87
CA PHE A 27 11.67 -4.98 -2.39
C PHE A 27 10.97 -5.05 -1.02
N LEU A 28 11.04 -3.95 -0.30
CA LEU A 28 10.26 -3.68 0.90
C LEU A 28 8.90 -3.12 0.52
N LEU A 29 7.88 -3.54 1.24
CA LEU A 29 6.50 -3.06 1.10
C LEU A 29 5.97 -2.66 2.47
N SER A 30 5.48 -1.42 2.61
CA SER A 30 5.02 -0.92 3.90
C SER A 30 3.79 -0.03 3.74
N GLU A 31 2.82 -0.17 4.64
CA GLU A 31 1.73 0.79 4.78
C GLU A 31 2.29 2.17 5.14
N VAL A 32 1.84 3.19 4.42
CA VAL A 32 2.21 4.58 4.66
C VAL A 32 0.95 5.43 4.76
N GLU A 33 1.08 6.63 5.32
CA GLU A 33 -0.02 7.58 5.36
C GLU A 33 -0.60 7.82 3.95
N LEU A 34 -1.93 7.92 3.88
CA LEU A 34 -2.61 8.14 2.60
C LEU A 34 -2.05 9.34 1.85
N GLY A 35 -1.77 9.14 0.56
CA GLY A 35 -1.25 10.17 -0.34
C GLY A 35 0.27 10.27 -0.38
N LYS A 36 1.00 9.46 0.40
CA LYS A 36 2.46 9.37 0.34
C LYS A 36 2.97 8.17 -0.44
N GLY A 37 2.12 7.19 -0.72
CA GLY A 37 2.51 5.94 -1.35
C GLY A 37 2.29 5.93 -2.87
N ILE A 38 2.24 4.71 -3.41
CA ILE A 38 2.21 4.48 -4.86
C ILE A 38 0.79 4.36 -5.43
N VAL A 39 -0.24 4.27 -4.58
CA VAL A 39 -1.62 4.07 -5.03
C VAL A 39 -2.24 5.40 -5.45
N ASP A 40 -2.86 5.45 -6.63
CA ASP A 40 -3.66 6.60 -7.04
C ASP A 40 -5.03 6.58 -6.35
N LEU A 41 -5.05 7.00 -5.08
CA LEU A 41 -6.23 6.98 -4.23
C LEU A 41 -7.36 7.87 -4.75
N LYS A 42 -7.03 9.00 -5.39
CA LYS A 42 -8.03 9.93 -5.93
C LYS A 42 -8.78 9.29 -7.07
N GLU A 43 -8.05 8.72 -8.03
CA GLU A 43 -8.67 8.01 -9.15
C GLU A 43 -9.46 6.79 -8.65
N ALA A 44 -8.93 6.07 -7.66
CA ALA A 44 -9.59 4.91 -7.09
C ALA A 44 -10.94 5.26 -6.44
N VAL A 45 -10.96 6.25 -5.56
CA VAL A 45 -12.17 6.70 -4.87
C VAL A 45 -13.18 7.26 -5.86
N ALA A 46 -12.74 8.12 -6.79
CA ALA A 46 -13.62 8.71 -7.80
C ALA A 46 -14.28 7.63 -8.67
N LEU A 47 -13.53 6.59 -9.06
CA LEU A 47 -14.07 5.52 -9.88
C LEU A 47 -15.08 4.64 -9.12
N CYS A 48 -14.79 4.32 -7.86
CA CYS A 48 -15.74 3.58 -7.01
C CYS A 48 -17.04 4.37 -6.81
N GLN A 49 -16.96 5.68 -6.50
CA GLN A 49 -18.13 6.54 -6.33
C GLN A 49 -18.93 6.70 -7.62
N LYS A 50 -18.26 6.75 -8.78
CA LYS A 50 -18.92 6.80 -10.09
C LYS A 50 -19.82 5.58 -10.33
N HIS A 51 -19.36 4.39 -9.95
CA HIS A 51 -20.14 3.15 -10.15
C HIS A 51 -21.13 2.87 -9.03
N ASN A 52 -20.82 3.25 -7.80
CA ASN A 52 -21.68 3.11 -6.64
C ASN A 52 -21.57 4.36 -5.74
N PRO A 53 -22.47 5.35 -5.90
CA PRO A 53 -22.45 6.56 -5.07
C PRO A 53 -22.69 6.32 -3.57
N LYS A 54 -23.14 5.10 -3.19
CA LYS A 54 -23.36 4.68 -1.79
C LYS A 54 -22.23 3.79 -1.25
N VAL A 55 -21.13 3.63 -2.01
CA VAL A 55 -19.99 2.79 -1.60
C VAL A 55 -19.46 3.23 -0.23
N THR A 56 -19.16 2.25 0.62
CA THR A 56 -18.50 2.50 1.91
C THR A 56 -17.01 2.27 1.78
N PHE A 57 -16.23 3.26 2.20
CA PHE A 57 -14.78 3.17 2.32
C PHE A 57 -14.38 2.99 3.79
N SER A 58 -13.61 1.94 4.07
CA SER A 58 -13.01 1.70 5.39
C SER A 58 -11.53 2.02 5.34
N LEU A 59 -11.00 2.79 6.28
CA LEU A 59 -9.56 2.98 6.41
C LEU A 59 -8.92 1.67 6.88
N GLU A 60 -7.86 1.23 6.19
CA GLU A 60 -7.03 0.11 6.62
C GLU A 60 -5.57 0.58 6.79
N MET A 61 -5.24 1.04 7.99
CA MET A 61 -3.89 1.48 8.34
C MET A 61 -3.28 0.50 9.33
N ILE A 62 -2.27 -0.26 8.87
CA ILE A 62 -1.51 -1.19 9.71
C ILE A 62 -0.16 -0.55 10.00
N THR A 63 0.20 -0.36 11.27
CA THR A 63 1.51 0.17 11.64
C THR A 63 2.42 -0.99 12.01
N ARG A 64 3.44 -1.23 11.19
CA ARG A 64 4.38 -2.35 11.35
C ARG A 64 5.70 -2.06 10.64
N ASP A 65 6.68 -2.92 10.89
CA ASP A 65 7.92 -2.91 10.11
C ASP A 65 7.64 -3.25 8.63
N PRO A 66 8.45 -2.73 7.68
CA PRO A 66 8.27 -3.03 6.27
C PRO A 66 8.35 -4.53 6.00
N LEU A 67 7.42 -5.05 5.20
CA LEU A 67 7.45 -6.42 4.75
C LEU A 67 8.58 -6.61 3.75
N GLU A 68 9.37 -7.65 3.95
CA GLU A 68 10.35 -8.12 2.99
C GLU A 68 9.66 -8.99 1.92
N ILE A 69 9.80 -8.60 0.65
CA ILE A 69 9.34 -9.38 -0.50
C ILE A 69 10.58 -9.94 -1.24
N PRO A 70 11.06 -11.14 -0.88
CA PRO A 70 12.34 -11.69 -1.34
C PRO A 70 12.25 -12.31 -2.74
N CYS A 71 11.62 -11.60 -3.69
CA CYS A 71 11.34 -12.09 -5.04
C CYS A 71 12.57 -12.35 -5.93
N LEU A 72 13.79 -12.05 -5.47
CA LEU A 72 15.04 -12.42 -6.14
C LEU A 72 15.65 -13.73 -5.60
N GLU A 73 15.00 -14.36 -4.62
CA GLU A 73 15.42 -15.63 -4.03
C GLU A 73 14.55 -16.78 -4.56
N ASP A 74 15.15 -17.89 -4.95
CA ASP A 74 14.43 -19.09 -5.43
C ASP A 74 13.37 -19.57 -4.42
N SER A 75 13.67 -19.44 -3.12
CA SER A 75 12.76 -19.82 -2.03
C SER A 75 11.42 -19.09 -2.03
N TYR A 76 11.34 -17.87 -2.58
CA TYR A 76 10.09 -17.11 -2.69
C TYR A 76 9.12 -17.76 -3.67
N TRP A 77 9.65 -18.45 -4.69
CA TRP A 77 8.88 -18.96 -5.83
C TRP A 77 8.39 -20.40 -5.65
N VAL A 78 8.81 -21.10 -4.59
CA VAL A 78 8.50 -22.53 -4.36
C VAL A 78 7.01 -22.87 -4.41
N THR A 79 6.14 -21.93 -4.02
CA THR A 79 4.68 -22.13 -4.01
C THR A 79 3.96 -21.56 -5.23
N PHE A 80 4.67 -20.97 -6.18
CA PHE A 80 4.08 -20.38 -7.38
C PHE A 80 4.02 -21.41 -8.50
N GLU A 81 2.84 -21.62 -9.08
CA GLU A 81 2.64 -22.60 -10.15
C GLU A 81 3.32 -22.19 -11.48
N GLU A 82 3.50 -20.89 -11.69
CA GLU A 82 4.16 -20.31 -12.87
C GLU A 82 5.03 -19.11 -12.48
N GLU A 83 6.29 -19.10 -12.93
CA GLU A 83 7.17 -17.94 -12.86
C GLU A 83 6.82 -16.96 -13.99
N LYS A 84 6.48 -15.71 -13.64
CA LYS A 84 6.12 -14.67 -14.62
C LYS A 84 7.22 -13.62 -14.69
N ASP A 85 8.36 -13.97 -15.29
CA ASP A 85 9.55 -13.12 -15.43
C ASP A 85 9.23 -11.70 -15.92
N ARG A 86 8.33 -11.60 -16.90
CA ARG A 86 7.92 -10.30 -17.46
C ARG A 86 7.18 -9.45 -16.45
N ASP A 87 6.36 -10.05 -15.60
CA ASP A 87 5.60 -9.33 -14.58
C ASP A 87 6.50 -8.95 -13.41
N LEU A 88 7.43 -9.84 -13.01
CA LEU A 88 8.48 -9.50 -12.05
C LEU A 88 9.31 -8.30 -12.52
N ALA A 89 9.76 -8.30 -13.77
CA ALA A 89 10.51 -7.18 -14.34
C ALA A 89 9.73 -5.85 -14.34
N LYS A 90 8.40 -5.89 -14.54
CA LYS A 90 7.54 -4.70 -14.42
C LYS A 90 7.46 -4.22 -12.97
N ILE A 91 7.31 -5.14 -12.01
CA ILE A 91 7.24 -4.83 -10.57
C ILE A 91 8.55 -4.20 -10.11
N LEU A 92 9.70 -4.79 -10.44
CA LEU A 92 11.00 -4.26 -10.05
C LEU A 92 11.25 -2.86 -10.64
N ARG A 93 10.79 -2.62 -11.89
CA ARG A 93 10.83 -1.28 -12.50
C ARG A 93 9.94 -0.30 -11.74
N LEU A 94 8.71 -0.70 -11.41
CA LEU A 94 7.80 0.14 -10.63
C LEU A 94 8.41 0.48 -9.25
N VAL A 95 9.01 -0.48 -8.56
CA VAL A 95 9.67 -0.23 -7.26
C VAL A 95 10.80 0.77 -7.42
N LYS A 96 11.61 0.65 -8.46
CA LYS A 96 12.69 1.60 -8.75
C LYS A 96 12.15 3.00 -9.04
N ASP A 97 11.16 3.11 -9.91
CA ASP A 97 10.65 4.39 -10.41
C ASP A 97 9.74 5.09 -9.39
N ARG A 98 9.11 4.34 -8.48
CA ARG A 98 8.17 4.81 -7.46
C ARG A 98 8.70 4.57 -6.05
N SER A 99 10.02 4.47 -5.90
CA SER A 99 10.67 4.28 -4.61
C SER A 99 10.21 5.35 -3.62
N PHE A 100 9.87 4.93 -2.42
CA PHE A 100 9.43 5.82 -1.35
C PHE A 100 10.53 6.82 -1.00
N SER A 101 10.15 8.08 -0.83
CA SER A 101 11.08 9.16 -0.48
C SER A 101 11.49 9.04 0.98
N GLY A 102 12.78 8.83 1.24
CA GLY A 102 13.31 8.66 2.60
C GLY A 102 13.23 7.22 3.08
N GLU A 103 13.02 7.03 4.38
CA GLU A 103 12.91 5.72 5.02
C GLU A 103 11.44 5.29 5.10
N LEU A 104 11.20 3.99 4.89
CA LEU A 104 9.89 3.42 5.16
C LEU A 104 9.64 3.41 6.68
N PRO A 105 8.39 3.57 7.13
CA PRO A 105 8.08 3.56 8.56
C PRO A 105 8.45 2.21 9.18
N SER A 106 8.93 2.26 10.42
CA SER A 106 9.36 1.09 11.20
C SER A 106 9.00 1.27 12.66
N VAL A 107 8.69 0.17 13.34
CA VAL A 107 8.35 0.10 14.78
C VAL A 107 9.38 -0.66 15.60
N LYS A 108 10.42 -1.22 14.95
CA LYS A 108 11.42 -2.09 15.57
C LYS A 108 12.06 -1.50 16.82
N ASN A 109 12.32 -0.19 16.81
CA ASN A 109 13.02 0.51 17.89
C ASN A 109 12.09 1.27 18.85
N LEU A 110 10.77 1.16 18.67
CA LEU A 110 9.78 1.83 19.50
C LEU A 110 9.37 0.94 20.67
N ASN A 111 9.23 1.54 21.85
CA ASN A 111 8.59 0.91 23.01
C ASN A 111 7.05 0.83 22.81
N PRO A 112 6.31 0.08 23.65
CA PRO A 112 4.87 -0.11 23.47
C PRO A 112 4.04 1.19 23.42
N GLU A 113 4.37 2.20 24.24
CA GLU A 113 3.65 3.48 24.24
C GLU A 113 3.95 4.29 22.97
N GLU A 114 5.21 4.29 22.53
CA GLU A 114 5.62 4.93 21.28
C GLU A 114 4.96 4.26 20.06
N ARG A 115 4.82 2.93 20.06
CA ARG A 115 4.11 2.19 19.00
C ARG A 115 2.63 2.57 18.95
N LEU A 116 1.97 2.61 20.09
CA LEU A 116 0.56 3.00 20.18
C LEU A 116 0.35 4.45 19.71
N ALA A 117 1.20 5.37 20.16
CA ALA A 117 1.13 6.77 19.74
C ALA A 117 1.35 6.91 18.22
N PHE A 118 2.29 6.15 17.66
CA PHE A 118 2.55 6.15 16.21
C PHE A 118 1.39 5.54 15.41
N GLU A 119 0.77 4.48 15.92
CA GLU A 119 -0.47 3.89 15.36
C GLU A 119 -1.59 4.91 15.30
N GLU A 120 -1.87 5.58 16.42
CA GLU A 120 -2.92 6.60 16.51
C GLU A 120 -2.64 7.78 15.55
N GLU A 121 -1.41 8.25 15.52
CA GLU A 121 -1.01 9.33 14.63
C GLU A 121 -1.23 8.97 13.15
N ASN A 122 -0.84 7.75 12.73
CA ASN A 122 -1.06 7.29 11.36
C ASN A 122 -2.56 7.28 11.02
N VAL A 123 -3.41 6.79 11.92
CA VAL A 123 -4.87 6.78 11.72
C VAL A 123 -5.40 8.21 11.57
N VAL A 124 -5.05 9.12 12.47
CA VAL A 124 -5.50 10.52 12.44
C VAL A 124 -5.06 11.21 11.15
N ARG A 125 -3.80 11.04 10.74
CA ARG A 125 -3.27 11.60 9.48
C ARG A 125 -4.02 11.07 8.26
N CYS A 126 -4.30 9.76 8.20
CA CYS A 126 -5.07 9.16 7.12
C CYS A 126 -6.52 9.67 7.06
N LEU A 127 -7.19 9.80 8.21
CA LEU A 127 -8.55 10.35 8.27
C LEU A 127 -8.59 11.81 7.82
N ASN A 128 -7.61 12.61 8.22
CA ASN A 128 -7.50 14.01 7.80
C ASN A 128 -7.22 14.14 6.30
N TYR A 129 -6.36 13.29 5.73
CA TYR A 129 -6.14 13.23 4.29
C TYR A 129 -7.43 12.87 3.56
N SER A 130 -8.14 11.85 4.02
CA SER A 130 -9.39 11.38 3.42
C SER A 130 -10.43 12.50 3.33
N LYS A 131 -10.67 13.21 4.44
CA LYS A 131 -11.61 14.34 4.51
C LYS A 131 -11.25 15.54 3.64
N SER A 132 -9.97 15.72 3.32
CA SER A 132 -9.49 16.94 2.65
C SER A 132 -9.17 16.73 1.16
N LYS A 133 -8.95 15.47 0.74
CA LYS A 133 -8.45 15.15 -0.61
C LYS A 133 -9.22 14.06 -1.34
N LEU A 134 -10.01 13.25 -0.65
CA LEU A 134 -10.69 12.08 -1.24
C LEU A 134 -12.22 12.19 -1.21
N LEU A 135 -12.80 12.64 -0.10
CA LEU A 135 -14.24 12.73 0.13
C LEU A 135 -14.73 14.18 0.19
#